data_AF-W7DAZ9-F1
#
_entry.id   AF-W7DAZ9-F1
#
_cell.length_a   1.000
_cell.length_b   1.000
_cell.length_c   1.000
_cell.angle_alpha   90.00
_cell.angle_beta   90.00
_cell.angle_gamma   90.00
#
_symmetry.space_group_name_H-M   'P 1'
#
loop_
_entity.id
_entity.type
_entity.pdbx_description
1 polymer ?
#
loop_
_entity_poly.entity_id
_entity_poly.type
_entity_poly.pdbx_seq_one_letter_code
_entity_poly.pdbx_strand_id
1 'polypeptide(L)'
;MIPTEQKGDHINSYEMDSQDWSEKVAAFSEATGIDKGDMTVWYVGRGENPATQSVGTISTKEDPDKAYRIYITWKDGSGWQPTKVEELKSNDKKN
;
A
#
# COMPACT_ATOMS: atom_id res chain seq x y z
N MET A 1 -6.84 -32.38 3.22
CA MET A 1 -5.45 -31.83 3.30
C MET A 1 -5.24 -31.07 2.01
N ILE A 2 -5.28 -29.74 2.02
CA ILE A 2 -5.07 -28.95 0.80
C ILE A 2 -3.62 -28.46 0.83
N PRO A 3 -2.79 -28.84 -0.15
CA PRO A 3 -1.45 -28.29 -0.28
C PRO A 3 -1.56 -26.93 -0.98
N THR A 4 -1.23 -25.84 -0.30
CA THR A 4 -1.04 -24.55 -0.97
C THR A 4 0.35 -24.53 -1.58
N GLU A 5 0.41 -24.67 -2.90
CA GLU A 5 1.61 -24.50 -3.71
C GLU A 5 1.98 -23.00 -3.72
N GLN A 6 2.68 -22.53 -2.68
CA GLN A 6 3.26 -21.19 -2.65
C GLN A 6 4.48 -21.15 -3.58
N LYS A 7 4.22 -21.08 -4.89
CA LYS A 7 5.18 -20.53 -5.86
C LYS A 7 4.91 -19.04 -5.97
N GLY A 8 5.97 -18.26 -5.84
CA GLY A 8 5.95 -16.83 -5.54
C GLY A 8 4.96 -16.02 -6.35
N ASP A 9 4.03 -15.42 -5.62
CA ASP A 9 3.55 -14.05 -5.81
C ASP A 9 2.95 -13.68 -4.45
N HIS A 10 3.63 -12.78 -3.72
CA HIS A 10 3.22 -12.33 -2.39
C HIS A 10 1.95 -11.48 -2.48
N ILE A 11 0.80 -12.12 -2.73
CA ILE A 11 -0.51 -11.51 -2.52
C ILE A 11 -0.93 -11.90 -1.10
N ASN A 12 -0.26 -11.31 -0.10
CA ASN A 12 -0.56 -11.58 1.28
C ASN A 12 -1.88 -10.90 1.65
N SER A 13 -2.93 -11.72 1.77
CA SER A 13 -4.13 -11.45 2.58
C SER A 13 -5.02 -10.28 2.14
N TYR A 14 -5.75 -10.50 1.04
CA TYR A 14 -6.84 -9.64 0.53
C TYR A 14 -8.20 -9.81 1.27
N GLU A 15 -8.25 -10.33 2.50
CA GLU A 15 -9.53 -10.71 3.15
C GLU A 15 -9.83 -10.05 4.51
N MET A 16 -9.19 -8.94 4.88
CA MET A 16 -9.70 -8.10 5.98
C MET A 16 -10.06 -6.71 5.46
N ASP A 17 -11.37 -6.50 5.30
CA ASP A 17 -12.08 -5.30 4.88
C ASP A 17 -11.74 -4.77 3.47
N SER A 18 -12.23 -5.51 2.46
CA SER A 18 -12.10 -5.18 1.02
C SER A 18 -12.45 -3.72 0.67
N GLN A 19 -13.24 -3.03 1.49
CA GLN A 19 -13.58 -1.62 1.29
C GLN A 19 -12.47 -0.67 1.78
N ASP A 20 -12.02 -0.81 3.04
CA ASP A 20 -10.94 0.02 3.59
C ASP A 20 -9.61 -0.21 2.83
N TRP A 21 -9.34 -1.45 2.43
CA TRP A 21 -8.19 -1.75 1.57
C TRP A 21 -8.31 -1.06 0.20
N SER A 22 -9.47 -1.15 -0.46
CA SER A 22 -9.69 -0.52 -1.77
C SER A 22 -9.56 1.01 -1.69
N GLU A 23 -10.05 1.63 -0.61
CA GLU A 23 -9.91 3.06 -0.35
C GLU A 23 -8.45 3.47 -0.15
N LYS A 24 -7.67 2.69 0.61
CA LYS A 24 -6.23 2.93 0.80
C LYS A 24 -5.46 2.77 -0.50
N VAL A 25 -5.72 1.70 -1.24
CA VAL A 25 -5.12 1.44 -2.56
C VAL A 25 -5.47 2.55 -3.55
N ALA A 26 -6.71 3.07 -3.52
CA ALA A 26 -7.10 4.24 -4.30
C ALA A 26 -6.31 5.49 -3.89
N ALA A 27 -6.23 5.78 -2.60
CA ALA A 27 -5.46 6.91 -2.09
C ALA A 27 -3.97 6.81 -2.45
N PHE A 28 -3.38 5.60 -2.41
CA PHE A 28 -1.99 5.36 -2.80
C PHE A 28 -1.77 5.56 -4.30
N SER A 29 -2.66 5.00 -5.13
CA SER A 29 -2.64 5.15 -6.59
C SER A 29 -2.77 6.62 -7.00
N GLU A 30 -3.72 7.36 -6.41
CA GLU A 30 -3.87 8.80 -6.64
C GLU A 30 -2.65 9.61 -6.18
N ALA A 31 -2.02 9.20 -5.08
CA ALA A 31 -0.86 9.90 -4.52
C ALA A 31 0.41 9.69 -5.35
N THR A 32 0.61 8.51 -5.93
CA THR A 32 1.81 8.18 -6.72
C THR A 32 1.61 8.28 -8.22
N GLY A 33 0.36 8.32 -8.68
CA GLY A 33 0.00 8.22 -10.09
C GLY A 33 0.19 6.82 -10.69
N ILE A 34 0.47 5.80 -9.87
CA ILE A 34 0.64 4.41 -10.33
C ILE A 34 -0.73 3.76 -10.41
N ASP A 35 -1.05 3.14 -11.54
CA ASP A 35 -2.30 2.40 -11.68
C ASP A 35 -2.35 1.23 -10.69
N LYS A 36 -3.54 0.97 -10.11
CA LYS A 36 -3.74 -0.13 -9.16
C LYS A 36 -3.33 -1.49 -9.74
N GLY A 37 -3.48 -1.66 -11.05
CA GLY A 37 -3.08 -2.85 -11.78
C GLY A 37 -1.58 -3.04 -11.88
N ASP A 38 -0.80 -1.96 -11.86
CA ASP A 38 0.68 -1.97 -11.93
C ASP A 38 1.34 -1.68 -10.59
N MET A 39 0.56 -1.62 -9.53
CA MET A 39 1.01 -1.35 -8.17
C MET A 39 1.17 -2.64 -7.36
N THR A 40 2.28 -2.75 -6.66
CA THR A 40 2.56 -3.79 -5.67
C THR A 40 2.57 -3.16 -4.29
N VAL A 41 1.65 -3.55 -3.41
CA VAL A 41 1.64 -3.08 -2.02
C VAL A 41 2.53 -3.99 -1.18
N TRP A 42 3.62 -3.44 -0.65
CA TRP A 42 4.58 -4.18 0.19
C TRP A 42 4.19 -4.19 1.66
N TYR A 43 3.67 -3.06 2.14
CA TYR A 43 3.36 -2.89 3.55
C TYR A 43 2.27 -1.85 3.73
N VAL A 44 1.34 -2.10 4.64
CA VAL A 44 0.41 -1.09 5.14
C VAL A 44 0.44 -1.15 6.66
N GLY A 45 0.69 0.00 7.27
CA GLY A 45 0.80 0.15 8.71
C GLY A 45 0.09 1.40 9.20
N ARG A 46 0.21 1.62 10.51
CA ARG A 46 -0.30 2.81 11.19
C ARG A 46 0.73 3.93 11.08
N GLY A 47 0.28 5.17 10.90
CA GLY A 47 1.13 6.36 10.86
C GLY A 47 1.52 6.82 12.27
N GLU A 48 2.04 8.05 12.37
CA GLU A 48 2.45 8.63 13.67
C GLU A 48 1.27 8.74 14.65
N ASN A 49 0.09 9.08 14.15
CA ASN A 49 -1.15 9.03 14.90
C ASN A 49 -1.98 7.80 14.47
N PRO A 50 -1.95 6.68 15.21
CA PRO A 50 -2.67 5.48 14.81
C PRO A 50 -4.20 5.63 14.79
N ALA A 51 -4.75 6.70 15.38
CA ALA A 51 -6.19 6.95 15.36
C ALA A 51 -6.67 7.54 14.02
N THR A 52 -5.81 8.27 13.30
CA THR A 52 -6.20 8.98 12.07
C THR A 52 -5.15 8.94 10.97
N GLN A 53 -4.01 8.27 11.15
CA GLN A 53 -2.94 8.20 10.16
C GLN A 53 -2.57 6.75 9.86
N SER A 54 -2.30 6.50 8.59
CA SER A 54 -1.80 5.22 8.09
C SER A 54 -0.69 5.47 7.08
N VAL A 55 0.22 4.51 6.97
CA VAL A 55 1.34 4.58 6.05
C VAL A 55 1.34 3.33 5.18
N GLY A 56 1.37 3.51 3.87
CA GLY A 56 1.53 2.46 2.87
C GLY A 56 2.91 2.53 2.26
N THR A 57 3.50 1.38 1.96
CA THR A 57 4.66 1.27 1.08
C THR A 57 4.23 0.42 -0.11
N ILE A 58 4.32 1.01 -1.30
CA ILE A 58 3.98 0.37 -2.57
C ILE A 58 5.19 0.43 -3.50
N SER A 59 5.19 -0.28 -4.62
CA SER A 59 6.10 -0.04 -5.75
C SER A 59 5.34 -0.25 -7.05
N THR A 60 5.96 0.08 -8.18
CA THR A 60 5.49 -0.44 -9.47
C THR A 60 5.89 -1.92 -9.61
N LYS A 61 5.16 -2.64 -10.46
CA LYS A 61 5.53 -4.00 -10.87
C LYS A 61 6.78 -4.02 -11.74
N GLU A 62 6.97 -2.97 -12.54
CA GLU A 62 8.14 -2.81 -13.43
C GLU A 62 9.44 -2.56 -12.64
N ASP A 63 9.38 -1.74 -11.58
CA ASP A 63 10.51 -1.39 -10.72
C ASP A 63 10.20 -1.76 -9.25
N PRO A 64 10.29 -3.04 -8.84
CA PRO A 64 10.07 -3.43 -7.45
C PRO A 64 11.12 -2.87 -6.48
N ASP A 65 12.23 -2.36 -7.01
CA ASP A 65 13.29 -1.68 -6.25
C ASP A 65 12.98 -0.20 -5.97
N LYS A 66 12.05 0.43 -6.73
CA LYS A 66 11.57 1.79 -6.47
C LYS A 66 10.24 1.74 -5.72
N ALA A 67 10.34 1.77 -4.40
CA ALA A 67 9.15 1.82 -3.56
C ALA A 67 8.72 3.27 -3.29
N TYR A 68 7.44 3.48 -3.07
CA TYR A 68 6.84 4.74 -2.66
C TYR A 68 6.19 4.53 -1.31
N ARG A 69 6.58 5.35 -0.34
CA ARG A 69 5.96 5.39 0.98
C ARG A 69 4.96 6.54 1.02
N ILE A 70 3.68 6.19 1.08
CA ILE A 70 2.57 7.14 1.13
C ILE A 70 2.05 7.20 2.56
N TYR A 71 1.92 8.42 3.06
CA TYR A 71 1.27 8.73 4.31
C TYR A 71 -0.13 9.22 3.99
N ILE A 72 -1.12 8.55 4.56
CA ILE A 72 -2.53 8.91 4.45
C ILE A 72 -3.05 9.32 5.81
N THR A 73 -3.95 10.29 5.83
CA THR A 73 -4.66 10.74 7.03
C THR A 73 -6.15 10.59 6.79
N TRP A 74 -6.83 9.93 7.72
CA TRP A 74 -8.28 9.84 7.78
C TRP A 74 -8.88 11.20 8.10
N LYS A 75 -9.79 11.64 7.23
CA LYS A 75 -10.57 12.84 7.42
C LYS A 75 -12.04 12.48 7.52
N ASP A 76 -12.65 12.85 8.65
CA ASP A 76 -14.05 12.55 8.94
C ASP A 76 -14.96 13.06 7.81
N GLY A 77 -15.78 12.16 7.26
CA GLY A 77 -16.66 12.45 6.10
C GLY A 77 -15.97 12.59 4.74
N SER A 78 -14.64 12.50 4.64
CA SER A 78 -13.89 12.55 3.38
C SER A 78 -13.08 11.27 3.07
N GLY A 79 -12.78 10.44 4.07
CA GLY A 79 -12.03 9.19 3.93
C GLY A 79 -10.51 9.37 4.06
N TRP A 80 -9.75 8.40 3.54
CA TRP A 80 -8.28 8.41 3.56
C TRP A 80 -7.72 9.39 2.52
N GLN A 81 -7.02 10.44 2.97
CA GLN A 81 -6.38 11.42 2.10
C GLN A 81 -4.85 11.32 2.17
N PRO A 82 -4.14 11.25 1.04
CA PRO A 82 -2.68 11.28 1.05
C PRO A 82 -2.19 12.66 1.52
N THR A 83 -1.32 12.66 2.53
CA THR A 83 -0.71 13.87 3.10
C THR A 83 0.77 13.98 2.71
N LYS A 84 1.44 12.86 2.44
CA LYS A 84 2.85 12.85 2.06
C LYS A 84 3.16 11.63 1.19
N VAL A 85 4.02 11.80 0.19
CA VAL A 85 4.58 10.71 -0.61
C VAL A 85 6.09 10.83 -0.57
N GLU A 86 6.76 9.74 -0.25
CA GLU A 86 8.21 9.64 -0.26
C GLU A 86 8.63 8.56 -1.25
N GLU A 87 9.43 8.93 -2.25
CA GLU A 87 10.04 7.98 -3.16
C GLU A 87 11.29 7.37 -2.50
N LEU A 88 11.26 6.06 -2.32
CA LEU A 88 12.37 5.25 -1.83
C LEU A 88 13.20 4.80 -3.02
N LYS A 89 14.46 5.23 -3.06
CA LYS A 89 15.42 4.84 -4.11
C LYS A 89 15.76 3.35 -4.11
N SER A 90 15.52 2.66 -3.00
CA SER A 90 15.70 1.22 -2.85
C SER A 90 14.62 0.68 -1.93
N ASN A 91 13.96 -0.40 -2.35
CA ASN A 91 12.90 -1.03 -1.58
C ASN A 91 13.48 -1.86 -0.43
N ASP A 92 13.61 -1.24 0.73
CA ASP A 92 14.07 -1.86 1.97
C ASP A 92 13.13 -2.96 2.49
N LYS A 93 11.91 -3.09 1.93
CA LYS A 93 10.92 -4.11 2.31
C LYS A 93 10.90 -5.35 1.41
N LYS A 94 11.79 -5.42 0.41
CA LYS A 94 11.94 -6.57 -0.50
C LYS A 94 12.71 -7.75 0.14
N ASN A 95 13.38 -7.54 1.27
CA ASN A 95 14.26 -8.51 1.94
C ASN A 95 13.76 -8.94 3.33
#